data_AF-A0A1C6DLI7-F1
#
_entry.id   AF-A0A1C6DLI7-F1
#
_cell.length_a   1.000
_cell.length_b   1.000
_cell.length_c   1.000
_cell.angle_alpha   90.00
_cell.angle_beta   90.00
_cell.angle_gamma   90.00
#
_symmetry.space_group_name_H-M   'P 1'
#
loop_
_entity.id
_entity.type
_entity.pdbx_description
1 polymer ?
#
loop_
_entity_poly.entity_id
_entity_poly.type
_entity_poly.pdbx_seq_one_letter_code
_entity_poly.pdbx_strand_id
1 'polypeptide(L)'
;MAETLKYVPLNRYVGMSGQKFTGNLYIACGISGAVQHLKGIKDASTIVAINTNAGAPIFKNCDYGIVGDVNEILPLLTAALDTGEKQPAPPMVKMKRPRLPKPEPIGKRYVCGGCGYEYIPELGDPDGDIAPGTLFEKLPEDWVCPECAEPKDQFIEA
;
A
#
# COMPACT_ATOMS: atom_id res chain seq x y z
N MET A 1 -8.09 -10.39 -19.72
CA MET A 1 -6.70 -10.22 -19.25
C MET A 1 -5.81 -9.94 -20.45
N ALA A 2 -4.70 -9.19 -20.28
CA ALA A 2 -3.83 -8.84 -21.41
C ALA A 2 -3.35 -10.08 -22.19
N GLU A 3 -3.16 -11.22 -21.51
CA GLU A 3 -2.64 -12.47 -22.09
C GLU A 3 -3.56 -13.02 -23.18
N THR A 4 -4.86 -12.76 -23.07
CA THR A 4 -5.87 -13.16 -24.05
C THR A 4 -5.93 -12.21 -25.25
N LEU A 5 -5.61 -10.93 -25.04
CA LEU A 5 -5.76 -9.86 -26.05
C LEU A 5 -4.50 -9.64 -26.89
N LYS A 6 -3.35 -10.23 -26.50
CA LYS A 6 -2.08 -10.22 -27.25
C LYS A 6 -1.57 -8.83 -27.67
N TYR A 7 -1.86 -7.79 -26.90
CA TYR A 7 -1.40 -6.43 -27.21
C TYR A 7 0.13 -6.26 -27.16
N VAL A 8 0.81 -7.10 -26.38
CA VAL A 8 2.27 -7.13 -26.25
C VAL A 8 2.77 -8.58 -26.26
N PRO A 9 4.05 -8.84 -26.60
CA PRO A 9 4.64 -10.17 -26.49
C PRO A 9 4.72 -10.65 -25.02
N LEU A 10 4.70 -11.97 -24.81
CA LEU A 10 4.73 -12.62 -23.49
C LEU A 10 5.91 -12.15 -22.60
N ASN A 11 7.05 -11.86 -23.20
CA ASN A 11 8.21 -11.32 -22.50
C ASN A 11 8.06 -9.87 -22.01
N ARG A 12 6.92 -9.20 -22.22
CA ARG A 12 6.61 -7.90 -21.62
C ARG A 12 5.55 -7.96 -20.54
N TYR A 13 5.03 -9.15 -20.24
CA TYR A 13 4.01 -9.32 -19.21
C TYR A 13 4.65 -9.23 -17.84
N VAL A 14 4.10 -8.36 -17.01
CA VAL A 14 4.54 -8.18 -15.63
C VAL A 14 3.58 -8.88 -14.70
N GLY A 15 4.09 -9.68 -13.76
CA GLY A 15 3.26 -10.40 -12.79
C GLY A 15 3.98 -11.54 -12.08
N MET A 16 3.20 -12.36 -11.36
CA MET A 16 3.70 -13.45 -10.52
C MET A 16 4.48 -14.52 -11.29
N SER A 17 3.98 -14.91 -12.47
CA SER A 17 4.59 -15.87 -13.40
C SER A 17 5.35 -15.21 -14.55
N GLY A 18 5.16 -13.89 -14.74
CA GLY A 18 5.80 -13.11 -15.79
C GLY A 18 7.09 -12.45 -15.34
N GLN A 19 7.42 -11.32 -15.97
CA GLN A 19 8.52 -10.49 -15.55
C GLN A 19 8.21 -9.78 -14.23
N LYS A 20 9.27 -9.54 -13.46
CA LYS A 20 9.25 -8.70 -12.28
C LYS A 20 9.90 -7.36 -12.63
N PHE A 21 9.22 -6.28 -12.31
CA PHE A 21 9.75 -4.94 -12.47
C PHE A 21 10.35 -4.45 -11.14
N THR A 22 11.62 -4.07 -11.19
CA THR A 22 12.39 -3.60 -10.03
C THR A 22 12.96 -2.20 -10.25
N GLY A 23 12.49 -1.47 -11.26
CA GLY A 23 12.96 -0.11 -11.57
C GLY A 23 12.44 0.95 -10.60
N ASN A 24 12.73 2.22 -10.91
CA ASN A 24 12.36 3.35 -10.04
C ASN A 24 10.92 3.82 -10.22
N LEU A 25 10.40 3.80 -11.45
CA LEU A 25 9.09 4.35 -11.77
C LEU A 25 8.30 3.34 -12.60
N TYR A 26 7.13 2.95 -12.10
CA TYR A 26 6.17 2.11 -12.80
C TYR A 26 4.88 2.89 -13.00
N ILE A 27 4.48 3.12 -14.25
CA ILE A 27 3.23 3.81 -14.59
C ILE A 27 2.22 2.76 -15.08
N ALA A 28 1.20 2.50 -14.27
CA ALA A 28 0.16 1.52 -14.49
C ALA A 28 -1.06 2.18 -15.17
N CYS A 29 -1.12 2.13 -16.50
CA CYS A 29 -2.20 2.69 -17.29
C CYS A 29 -3.30 1.66 -17.56
N GLY A 30 -4.51 1.87 -17.02
CA GLY A 30 -5.66 0.99 -17.23
C GLY A 30 -5.55 -0.38 -16.55
N ILE A 31 -4.62 -0.54 -15.60
CA ILE A 31 -4.41 -1.79 -14.87
C ILE A 31 -5.27 -1.80 -13.61
N SER A 32 -6.07 -2.85 -13.40
CA SER A 32 -6.97 -2.95 -12.24
C SER A 32 -6.26 -3.28 -10.94
N GLY A 33 -5.07 -3.89 -10.99
CA GLY A 33 -4.30 -4.30 -9.81
C GLY A 33 -4.65 -5.69 -9.29
N ALA A 34 -4.89 -6.66 -10.17
CA ALA A 34 -5.01 -8.06 -9.77
C ALA A 34 -3.75 -8.52 -9.00
N VAL A 35 -3.93 -9.35 -7.97
CA VAL A 35 -2.84 -9.81 -7.07
C VAL A 35 -1.66 -10.39 -7.84
N GLN A 36 -1.93 -11.10 -8.93
CA GLN A 36 -0.89 -11.66 -9.81
C GLN A 36 -0.01 -10.56 -10.43
N HIS A 37 -0.60 -9.46 -10.89
CA HIS A 37 0.15 -8.31 -11.44
C HIS A 37 0.92 -7.57 -10.34
N LEU A 38 0.27 -7.31 -9.20
CA LEU A 38 0.86 -6.59 -8.06
C LEU A 38 2.15 -7.26 -7.56
N LYS A 39 2.17 -8.60 -7.50
CA LYS A 39 3.38 -9.36 -7.15
C LYS A 39 4.56 -9.11 -8.10
N GLY A 40 4.30 -8.73 -9.34
CA GLY A 40 5.32 -8.41 -10.34
C GLY A 40 5.90 -6.99 -10.21
N ILE A 41 5.21 -6.06 -9.54
CA ILE A 41 5.62 -4.65 -9.42
C ILE A 41 5.96 -4.22 -7.99
N LYS A 42 5.86 -5.12 -7.02
CA LYS A 42 6.03 -4.82 -5.58
C LYS A 42 7.36 -4.15 -5.23
N ASP A 43 8.40 -4.42 -6.03
CA ASP A 43 9.77 -3.93 -5.83
C ASP A 43 10.07 -2.64 -6.63
N ALA A 44 9.05 -2.07 -7.30
CA ALA A 44 9.13 -0.73 -7.88
C ALA A 44 9.33 0.32 -6.78
N SER A 45 10.15 1.34 -7.05
CA SER A 45 10.36 2.40 -6.05
C SER A 45 9.18 3.36 -5.96
N THR A 46 8.57 3.68 -7.09
CA THR A 46 7.37 4.53 -7.22
C THR A 46 6.42 3.89 -8.22
N ILE A 47 5.13 3.81 -7.86
CA ILE A 47 4.04 3.32 -8.68
C ILE A 47 3.04 4.46 -8.88
N VAL A 48 2.81 4.83 -10.13
CA VAL A 48 1.75 5.76 -10.55
C VAL A 48 0.65 4.94 -11.21
N ALA A 49 -0.62 5.16 -10.86
CA ALA A 49 -1.75 4.47 -11.45
C ALA A 49 -2.70 5.44 -12.14
N ILE A 50 -3.14 5.09 -13.35
CA ILE A 50 -4.17 5.81 -14.11
C ILE A 50 -5.29 4.82 -14.41
N ASN A 51 -6.48 5.04 -13.90
CA ASN A 51 -7.62 4.14 -14.13
C ASN A 51 -8.94 4.91 -14.08
N THR A 52 -9.91 4.55 -14.92
CA THR A 52 -11.24 5.17 -14.90
C THR A 52 -12.06 4.75 -13.68
N ASN A 53 -11.80 3.57 -13.12
CA ASN A 53 -12.50 3.07 -11.94
C ASN A 53 -11.77 3.45 -10.65
N ALA A 54 -12.28 4.45 -9.92
CA ALA A 54 -11.76 4.88 -8.62
C ALA A 54 -11.66 3.76 -7.56
N GLY A 55 -12.47 2.71 -7.67
CA GLY A 55 -12.44 1.54 -6.79
C GLY A 55 -11.40 0.48 -7.16
N ALA A 56 -10.57 0.71 -8.19
CA ALA A 56 -9.61 -0.29 -8.66
C ALA A 56 -8.56 -0.65 -7.57
N PRO A 57 -8.31 -1.96 -7.32
CA PRO A 57 -7.31 -2.41 -6.33
C PRO A 57 -5.90 -1.84 -6.49
N ILE A 58 -5.52 -1.43 -7.70
CA ILE A 58 -4.23 -0.79 -7.98
C ILE A 58 -4.01 0.46 -7.12
N PHE A 59 -5.07 1.22 -6.82
CA PHE A 59 -4.97 2.46 -6.07
C PHE A 59 -4.57 2.25 -4.60
N LYS A 60 -4.86 1.07 -4.04
CA LYS A 60 -4.39 0.69 -2.70
C LYS A 60 -2.90 0.34 -2.65
N ASN A 61 -2.28 0.18 -3.83
CA ASN A 61 -0.90 -0.29 -3.97
C ASN A 61 -0.01 0.69 -4.75
N CYS A 62 -0.54 1.83 -5.18
CA CYS A 62 0.21 2.89 -5.85
C CYS A 62 0.61 4.00 -4.88
N ASP A 63 1.63 4.77 -5.25
CA ASP A 63 2.05 5.97 -4.52
C ASP A 63 1.31 7.21 -5.03
N TYR A 64 0.97 7.25 -6.32
CA TYR A 64 0.16 8.32 -6.93
C TYR A 64 -0.94 7.72 -7.82
N GLY A 65 -2.15 8.28 -7.74
CA GLY A 65 -3.31 7.79 -8.50
C GLY A 65 -4.05 8.91 -9.23
N ILE A 66 -4.39 8.69 -10.50
CA ILE A 66 -5.24 9.56 -11.30
C ILE A 66 -6.48 8.76 -11.70
N VAL A 67 -7.66 9.26 -11.35
CA VAL A 67 -8.93 8.70 -11.81
C VAL A 67 -9.31 9.40 -13.11
N GLY A 68 -9.26 8.69 -14.23
CA GLY A 68 -9.51 9.27 -15.56
C GLY A 68 -9.20 8.31 -16.70
N ASP A 69 -9.57 8.70 -17.92
CA ASP A 69 -9.30 7.91 -19.13
C ASP A 69 -7.84 7.99 -19.55
N VAL A 70 -7.24 6.84 -19.85
CA VAL A 70 -5.82 6.74 -20.22
C VAL A 70 -5.52 7.53 -21.51
N ASN A 71 -6.44 7.54 -22.47
CA ASN A 71 -6.24 8.22 -23.75
C ASN A 71 -6.35 9.74 -23.63
N GLU A 72 -6.99 10.25 -22.59
CA GLU A 72 -7.03 11.68 -22.27
C GLU A 72 -5.81 12.09 -21.43
N ILE A 73 -5.44 11.28 -20.43
CA ILE A 73 -4.38 11.61 -19.49
C ILE A 73 -2.98 11.46 -20.09
N LEU A 74 -2.71 10.40 -20.88
CA LEU A 74 -1.37 10.16 -21.41
C LEU A 74 -0.86 11.27 -22.35
N PRO A 75 -1.65 11.84 -23.26
CA PRO A 75 -1.21 12.97 -24.07
C PRO A 75 -0.85 14.19 -23.23
N LEU A 76 -1.65 14.52 -22.21
CA LEU A 76 -1.39 15.64 -21.30
C LEU A 76 -0.10 15.42 -20.50
N LEU A 77 0.10 14.21 -19.96
CA LEU A 77 1.32 13.86 -19.23
C LEU A 77 2.55 13.90 -20.14
N THR A 78 2.41 13.40 -21.37
CA THR A 78 3.51 13.42 -22.35
C THR A 78 3.89 14.84 -22.71
N ALA A 79 2.92 15.72 -22.97
CA ALA A 79 3.18 17.13 -23.27
C ALA A 79 3.83 17.87 -22.09
N ALA A 80 3.41 17.58 -20.85
CA ALA A 80 4.01 18.19 -19.65
C ALA A 80 5.46 17.73 -19.39
N LEU A 81 5.81 16.51 -19.82
CA LEU A 81 7.14 15.92 -19.67
C LEU A 81 8.03 16.10 -20.91
N ASP A 82 7.50 16.68 -21.98
CA ASP A 82 8.24 16.87 -23.21
C ASP A 82 9.28 17.99 -23.05
N THR A 83 10.54 17.58 -22.86
CA THR A 83 11.68 18.49 -22.77
C THR A 83 12.36 18.70 -24.13
N GLY A 84 11.73 18.31 -25.24
CA GLY A 84 12.31 18.37 -26.58
C GLY A 84 13.08 17.09 -26.96
N GLU A 85 14.36 17.21 -27.30
CA GLU A 85 15.14 16.06 -27.77
C GLU A 85 15.34 15.00 -26.67
N LYS A 86 14.93 13.76 -26.96
CA LYS A 86 15.09 12.62 -26.06
C LYS A 86 16.55 12.23 -25.97
N GLN A 87 17.18 12.53 -24.85
CA GLN A 87 18.53 12.11 -24.54
C GLN A 87 18.56 10.64 -24.08
N PRO A 88 19.67 9.91 -24.30
CA PRO A 88 19.81 8.56 -23.76
C PRO A 88 19.69 8.60 -22.24
N ALA A 89 18.93 7.64 -21.69
CA ALA A 89 18.75 7.56 -20.25
C ALA A 89 20.10 7.28 -19.57
N PRO A 90 20.46 8.02 -18.50
CA PRO A 90 21.64 7.69 -17.71
C PRO A 90 21.50 6.28 -17.09
N PRO A 91 22.62 5.65 -16.68
CA PRO A 91 22.57 4.39 -15.95
C PRO A 91 21.63 4.51 -14.75
N MET A 92 20.71 3.54 -14.62
CA MET A 92 19.72 3.57 -13.56
C MET A 92 20.39 3.38 -12.18
N VAL A 93 20.22 4.36 -11.31
CA VAL A 93 20.54 4.24 -9.88
C VAL A 93 19.26 3.92 -9.13
N LYS A 94 19.21 2.82 -8.40
CA LYS A 94 18.00 2.40 -7.67
C LYS A 94 17.69 3.39 -6.54
N MET A 95 16.50 3.97 -6.58
CA MET A 95 15.97 4.82 -5.52
C MET A 95 15.32 3.97 -4.42
N LYS A 96 15.54 4.34 -3.16
CA LYS A 96 14.79 3.74 -2.05
C LYS A 96 13.35 4.24 -2.08
N ARG A 97 12.39 3.33 -1.94
CA ARG A 97 10.98 3.70 -1.76
C ARG A 97 10.84 4.46 -0.44
N PRO A 98 10.33 5.71 -0.43
CA PRO A 98 9.99 6.40 0.81
C PRO A 98 8.92 5.56 1.51
N ARG A 99 9.21 5.12 2.74
CA ARG A 99 8.17 4.52 3.58
C ARG A 99 7.40 5.68 4.16
N LEU A 100 6.09 5.73 3.94
CA LEU A 100 5.24 6.61 4.74
C LEU A 100 5.52 6.27 6.22
N PRO A 101 5.82 7.26 7.08
CA PRO A 101 5.86 7.02 8.51
C PRO A 101 4.51 6.39 8.88
N LYS A 102 4.55 5.25 9.58
CA LYS A 102 3.32 4.75 10.19
C LYS A 102 2.82 5.85 11.13
N PRO A 103 1.53 6.18 11.16
CA PRO A 103 1.00 7.10 12.15
C PRO A 103 1.45 6.60 13.52
N GLU A 104 2.06 7.49 14.31
CA GLU A 104 2.41 7.17 15.69
C GLU A 104 1.09 6.90 16.43
N PRO A 105 0.97 5.79 17.18
CA PRO A 105 -0.25 5.54 17.93
C PRO A 105 -0.54 6.73 18.84
N ILE A 106 -1.81 7.07 18.98
CA ILE A 106 -2.24 8.10 19.93
C ILE A 106 -1.98 7.56 21.35
N GLY A 107 -0.81 7.87 21.90
CA GLY A 107 -0.39 7.48 23.24
C GLY A 107 0.66 6.36 23.27
N LYS A 108 0.85 5.82 24.48
CA LYS A 108 1.82 4.76 24.77
C LYS A 108 1.39 3.43 24.15
N ARG A 109 2.37 2.62 23.75
CA ARG A 109 2.14 1.29 23.19
C ARG A 109 2.01 0.28 24.32
N TYR A 110 0.93 -0.49 24.34
CA TYR A 110 0.69 -1.51 25.37
C TYR A 110 0.62 -2.88 24.73
N VAL A 111 1.40 -3.82 25.25
CA VAL A 111 1.47 -5.20 24.75
C VAL A 111 1.14 -6.17 25.87
N CYS A 112 0.22 -7.10 25.61
CA CYS A 112 -0.12 -8.16 26.55
C CYS A 112 1.10 -9.07 26.78
N GLY A 113 1.53 -9.21 28.04
CA GLY A 113 2.64 -10.08 28.41
C GLY A 113 2.40 -11.57 28.19
N GLY A 114 1.13 -11.99 28.11
CA GLY A 114 0.73 -13.38 27.89
C GLY A 114 0.82 -13.83 26.44
N CYS A 115 0.14 -13.13 25.53
CA CYS A 115 0.02 -13.52 24.11
C CYS A 115 0.74 -12.58 23.13
N GLY A 116 1.23 -11.43 23.57
CA GLY A 116 1.85 -10.42 22.71
C GLY A 116 0.87 -9.56 21.91
N TYR A 117 -0.43 -9.62 22.22
CA TYR A 117 -1.43 -8.73 21.63
C TYR A 117 -1.09 -7.27 21.90
N GLU A 118 -1.11 -6.44 20.87
CA GLU A 118 -0.84 -5.01 20.97
C GLU A 118 -2.16 -4.25 20.96
N TYR A 119 -2.43 -3.51 22.04
CA TYR A 119 -3.58 -2.61 22.09
C TYR A 119 -3.28 -1.36 21.27
N ILE A 120 -4.09 -1.13 20.24
CA ILE A 120 -3.98 0.05 19.36
C ILE A 120 -5.16 0.98 19.68
N PRO A 121 -4.92 2.12 20.38
CA PRO A 121 -5.97 3.03 20.80
C PRO A 121 -6.89 3.46 19.66
N GLU A 122 -6.35 3.67 18.45
CA GLU A 122 -7.12 4.08 17.27
C GLU A 122 -8.14 3.05 16.79
N LEU A 123 -7.90 1.77 17.02
CA LEU A 123 -8.83 0.69 16.67
C LEU A 123 -9.83 0.43 17.80
N GLY A 124 -9.42 0.64 19.05
CA GLY A 124 -10.18 0.21 20.22
C GLY A 124 -10.23 -1.32 20.30
N ASP A 125 -11.32 -1.83 20.87
CA ASP A 125 -11.60 -3.27 20.99
C ASP A 125 -13.10 -3.51 20.73
N PRO A 126 -13.49 -3.87 19.50
CA PRO A 126 -14.89 -4.11 19.14
C PRO A 126 -15.54 -5.27 19.91
N ASP A 127 -14.76 -6.27 20.31
CA ASP A 127 -15.25 -7.44 21.04
C ASP A 127 -15.47 -7.12 22.53
N GLY A 128 -14.72 -6.14 23.06
CA GLY A 128 -14.83 -5.61 24.42
C GLY A 128 -15.64 -4.31 24.55
N ASP A 129 -16.42 -3.92 23.53
CA ASP A 129 -17.21 -2.68 23.50
C ASP A 129 -16.38 -1.38 23.73
N ILE A 130 -15.11 -1.39 23.33
CA ILE A 130 -14.21 -0.24 23.45
C ILE A 130 -14.20 0.55 22.14
N ALA A 131 -14.61 1.81 22.22
CA ALA A 131 -14.64 2.69 21.06
C ALA A 131 -13.24 2.97 20.47
N PRO A 132 -13.12 3.07 19.14
CA PRO A 132 -11.93 3.58 18.46
C PRO A 132 -11.51 4.95 19.02
N GLY A 133 -10.22 5.11 19.33
CA GLY A 133 -9.64 6.30 19.95
C GLY A 133 -9.55 6.26 21.49
N THR A 134 -9.93 5.16 22.14
CA THR A 134 -9.84 5.03 23.61
C THR A 134 -8.39 4.75 24.02
N LEU A 135 -7.83 5.59 24.90
CA LEU A 135 -6.49 5.36 25.47
C LEU A 135 -6.53 4.14 26.40
N PHE A 136 -5.43 3.39 26.47
CA PHE A 136 -5.32 2.23 27.36
C PHE A 136 -5.61 2.58 28.84
N GLU A 137 -5.20 3.77 29.28
CA GLU A 137 -5.47 4.29 30.62
C GLU A 137 -6.98 4.45 30.90
N LYS A 138 -7.78 4.70 29.86
CA LYS A 138 -9.24 4.88 29.95
C LYS A 138 -10.02 3.58 29.78
N LEU A 139 -9.35 2.46 29.52
CA LEU A 139 -10.00 1.16 29.49
C LEU A 139 -10.57 0.81 30.87
N PRO A 140 -11.76 0.19 30.94
CA PRO A 140 -12.31 -0.36 32.18
C PRO A 140 -11.31 -1.28 32.91
N GLU A 141 -11.41 -1.37 34.24
CA GLU A 141 -10.54 -2.25 35.05
C GLU A 141 -10.84 -3.74 34.82
N ASP A 142 -12.06 -4.07 34.43
CA ASP A 142 -12.55 -5.41 34.09
C ASP A 142 -12.27 -5.80 32.63
N TRP A 143 -11.67 -4.91 31.83
CA TRP A 143 -11.29 -5.22 30.47
C TRP A 143 -10.16 -6.27 30.45
N VAL A 144 -10.31 -7.26 29.57
CA VAL A 144 -9.38 -8.37 29.40
C VAL A 144 -8.85 -8.40 27.97
N CYS A 145 -7.66 -8.98 27.78
CA CYS A 145 -7.06 -9.17 26.47
C CYS A 145 -8.01 -9.98 25.56
N PRO A 146 -8.36 -9.49 24.35
CA PRO A 146 -9.29 -10.19 23.46
C PRO A 146 -8.74 -11.53 22.93
N GLU A 147 -7.42 -11.69 22.90
CA GLU A 147 -6.77 -12.91 22.39
C GLU A 147 -6.59 -14.02 23.43
N CYS A 148 -6.38 -13.67 24.71
CA CYS A 148 -6.05 -14.66 25.74
C CYS A 148 -6.81 -14.51 27.06
N ALA A 149 -7.73 -13.54 27.16
CA ALA A 149 -8.51 -13.23 28.35
C ALA A 149 -7.69 -12.89 29.61
N GLU A 150 -6.39 -12.59 29.45
CA GLU A 150 -5.56 -12.09 30.53
C GLU A 150 -6.02 -10.67 30.94
N PRO A 151 -5.97 -10.34 32.23
CA PRO A 151 -6.43 -9.06 32.73
C PRO A 151 -5.51 -7.89 32.31
N LYS A 152 -6.05 -6.66 32.35
CA LYS A 152 -5.39 -5.42 31.90
C LYS A 152 -4.01 -5.18 32.56
N ASP A 153 -3.81 -5.64 33.78
CA ASP A 153 -2.56 -5.55 34.55
C ASP A 153 -1.41 -6.36 33.95
N GLN A 154 -1.69 -7.32 33.06
CA GLN A 154 -0.66 -8.08 32.35
C GLN A 154 -0.12 -7.37 31.10
N PHE A 155 -0.59 -6.16 30.79
CA PHE A 155 -0.05 -5.36 29.70
C PHE A 155 1.16 -4.54 30.15
N ILE A 156 2.21 -4.60 29.34
CA ILE A 156 3.44 -3.84 29.52
C ILE A 156 3.53 -2.70 28.49
N GLU A 157 4.06 -1.55 28.92
CA GLU A 157 4.39 -0.44 28.04
C GLU A 157 5.63 -0.78 27.22
N ALA A 158 5.51 -0.75 25.88
CA ALA A 158 6.53 -1.21 24.92
C ALA A 158 7.13 -0.10 24.05
#